data_AF-A0A3B8KY59-F1
#
_entry.id   AF-A0A3B8KY59-F1
#
_cell.length_a   1.000
_cell.length_b   1.000
_cell.length_c   1.000
_cell.angle_alpha   90.00
_cell.angle_beta   90.00
_cell.angle_gamma   90.00
#
_symmetry.space_group_name_H-M   'P 1'
#
loop_
_entity.id
_entity.type
_entity.pdbx_description
1 polymer ?
#
loop_
_entity_poly.entity_id
_entity_poly.type
_entity_poly.pdbx_seq_one_letter_code
_entity_poly.pdbx_strand_id
1 'polypeptide(L)'
;MTIFCGFLVLAPTMSSSADGIIRRWVDAFWTASAKLREMDPKHIKVVYLRVLICYAIFGCFALMLNPSNLIKYATMFFNVALGISCWHTMAINTTLLPKPLRPHLVIRGLMILAGAYFFMLGTLAVLKTTGLLDKLTS
;
A
#
# COMPACT_ATOMS: atom_id res chain seq x y z
N MET A 1 5.52 13.19 -30.94
CA MET A 1 6.68 13.01 -30.05
C MET A 1 6.28 12.84 -28.58
N THR A 2 5.38 13.65 -28.03
CA THR A 2 4.97 13.60 -26.60
C THR A 2 4.34 12.28 -26.16
N ILE A 3 3.44 11.68 -26.95
CA ILE A 3 2.80 10.38 -26.63
C ILE A 3 3.83 9.24 -26.61
N PHE A 4 4.80 9.26 -27.54
CA PHE A 4 5.87 8.28 -27.61
C PHE A 4 6.84 8.40 -26.42
N CYS A 5 7.25 9.62 -26.07
CA CYS A 5 8.04 9.87 -24.86
C CYS A 5 7.26 9.45 -23.59
N GLY A 6 5.95 9.73 -23.54
CA GLY A 6 5.08 9.30 -22.45
C GLY A 6 5.03 7.78 -22.31
N PHE A 7 4.85 7.05 -23.41
CA PHE A 7 4.87 5.59 -23.42
C PHE A 7 6.23 5.01 -22.99
N LEU A 8 7.33 5.56 -23.51
CA LEU A 8 8.69 5.13 -23.16
C LEU A 8 9.05 5.37 -21.70
N VAL A 9 8.43 6.36 -21.03
CA VAL A 9 8.62 6.59 -19.60
C VAL A 9 7.65 5.74 -18.77
N LEU A 10 6.38 5.62 -19.18
CA LEU A 10 5.39 4.87 -18.42
C LEU A 10 5.72 3.37 -18.38
N ALA A 11 6.10 2.79 -19.51
CA ALA A 11 6.36 1.35 -19.62
C ALA A 11 7.41 0.85 -18.60
N PRO A 12 8.63 1.42 -18.52
CA PRO A 12 9.61 1.01 -17.52
C PRO A 12 9.22 1.39 -16.09
N THR A 13 8.53 2.53 -15.91
CA THR A 13 8.09 2.96 -14.57
C THR A 13 7.09 1.98 -13.97
N MET A 14 6.12 1.52 -14.76
CA MET A 14 5.13 0.54 -14.31
C MET A 14 5.74 -0.84 -14.06
N SER A 15 6.67 -1.28 -14.92
CA SER A 15 7.40 -2.55 -14.72
C SER A 15 8.22 -2.52 -13.43
N SER A 16 9.04 -1.49 -13.24
CA SER A 16 9.90 -1.36 -12.06
C SER A 16 9.10 -1.25 -10.76
N SER A 17 7.96 -0.56 -10.78
CA SER A 17 7.06 -0.46 -9.63
C SER A 17 6.47 -1.82 -9.26
N ALA A 18 6.02 -2.61 -10.25
CA ALA A 18 5.50 -3.95 -10.03
C ALA A 18 6.56 -4.90 -9.45
N ASP A 19 7.77 -4.91 -10.04
CA ASP A 19 8.89 -5.71 -9.54
C ASP A 19 9.25 -5.34 -8.09
N GLY A 20 9.23 -4.05 -7.75
CA GLY A 20 9.48 -3.55 -6.40
C GLY A 20 8.42 -4.02 -5.38
N ILE A 21 7.14 -3.99 -5.76
CA ILE A 21 6.04 -4.48 -4.92
C ILE A 21 6.19 -5.98 -4.67
N ILE A 22 6.42 -6.77 -5.73
CA ILE A 22 6.54 -8.23 -5.63
C ILE A 22 7.68 -8.61 -4.69
N ARG A 23 8.85 -7.99 -4.82
CA ARG A 23 9.99 -8.27 -3.93
C ARG A 23 9.65 -7.99 -2.46
N ARG A 24 9.05 -6.84 -2.16
CA ARG A 24 8.65 -6.48 -0.79
C ARG A 24 7.67 -7.50 -0.18
N TRP A 25 6.71 -7.97 -0.97
CA TRP A 25 5.77 -9.00 -0.52
C TRP A 25 6.44 -10.35 -0.34
N VAL A 26 7.31 -10.76 -1.27
CA VAL A 26 8.11 -12.00 -1.14
C VAL A 26 8.94 -11.97 0.15
N ASP A 27 9.61 -10.85 0.45
CA ASP A 27 10.39 -10.69 1.68
C ASP A 27 9.51 -10.73 2.95
N ALA A 28 8.33 -10.12 2.90
CA ALA A 28 7.35 -10.17 4.00
C ALA A 28 6.83 -11.60 4.23
N PHE A 29 6.49 -12.33 3.17
CA PHE A 29 6.06 -13.74 3.26
C PHE A 29 7.19 -14.65 3.75
N TRP A 30 8.43 -14.36 3.33
CA TRP A 30 9.61 -15.11 3.75
C TRP A 30 9.90 -14.93 5.24
N THR A 31 9.81 -13.70 5.75
CA THR A 31 10.04 -13.39 7.17
C THR A 31 8.90 -13.82 8.09
N ALA A 32 7.65 -13.80 7.60
CA ALA A 32 6.48 -14.19 8.37
C ALA A 32 6.25 -15.71 8.48
N SER A 33 6.72 -16.50 7.51
CA SER A 33 6.46 -17.95 7.47
C SER A 33 7.68 -18.77 7.91
N ALA A 34 7.60 -19.36 9.11
CA ALA A 34 8.63 -20.28 9.62
C ALA A 34 8.86 -21.48 8.69
N LYS A 35 7.80 -21.98 8.03
CA LYS A 35 7.86 -23.09 7.07
C LYS A 35 8.53 -22.73 5.74
N LEU A 36 8.50 -21.46 5.32
CA LEU A 36 9.27 -21.00 4.15
C LEU A 36 10.74 -20.77 4.48
N ARG A 37 11.06 -20.39 5.72
CA ARG A 37 12.45 -20.13 6.14
C ARG A 37 13.34 -21.39 6.15
N GLU A 38 12.73 -22.58 6.29
CA GLU A 38 13.41 -23.87 6.19
C GLU A 38 13.49 -24.42 4.76
N MET A 39 12.81 -23.80 3.79
CA MET A 39 12.90 -24.22 2.39
C MET A 39 14.23 -23.83 1.77
N ASP A 40 14.83 -24.78 1.06
CA ASP A 40 16.07 -24.59 0.32
C ASP A 40 16.00 -23.37 -0.63
N PRO A 41 17.01 -22.48 -0.63
CA PRO A 41 17.01 -21.22 -1.39
C PRO A 41 16.79 -21.41 -2.90
N LYS A 42 16.96 -22.62 -3.44
CA LYS A 42 16.67 -22.95 -4.84
C LYS A 42 15.18 -22.81 -5.21
N HIS A 43 14.26 -22.91 -4.24
CA HIS A 43 12.81 -22.81 -4.46
C HIS A 43 12.24 -21.39 -4.34
N ILE A 44 13.07 -20.37 -4.05
CA ILE A 44 12.60 -18.98 -3.90
C ILE A 44 11.96 -18.43 -5.18
N LYS A 45 12.41 -18.91 -6.36
CA LYS A 45 11.84 -18.55 -7.66
C LYS A 45 10.35 -18.95 -7.78
N VAL A 46 9.93 -20.03 -7.13
CA VAL A 46 8.53 -20.48 -7.14
C VAL A 46 7.66 -19.55 -6.30
N VAL A 47 8.17 -19.07 -5.17
CA VAL A 47 7.49 -18.08 -4.32
C VAL A 47 7.33 -16.77 -5.08
N TYR A 48 8.39 -16.30 -5.74
CA TYR A 48 8.34 -15.12 -6.60
C TYR A 48 7.28 -15.26 -7.71
N LEU A 49 7.30 -16.38 -8.43
CA LEU A 49 6.35 -16.62 -9.53
C LEU A 49 4.91 -16.69 -9.02
N ARG A 50 4.66 -17.28 -7.85
CA ARG A 50 3.32 -17.32 -7.23
C ARG A 50 2.80 -15.94 -6.87
N VAL A 51 3.64 -15.08 -6.27
CA VAL A 51 3.26 -13.70 -5.95
C VAL A 51 3.03 -12.89 -7.23
N LEU A 52 3.88 -13.08 -8.25
CA LEU A 52 3.72 -12.45 -9.57
C LEU A 52 2.39 -12.85 -10.23
N ILE A 53 2.03 -14.14 -10.22
CA ILE A 53 0.76 -14.62 -10.79
C ILE A 53 -0.43 -14.03 -10.01
N CYS A 54 -0.37 -14.02 -8.68
CA CYS A 54 -1.41 -13.41 -7.85
C CYS A 54 -1.59 -11.92 -8.18
N TYR A 55 -0.48 -11.18 -8.31
CA TYR A 55 -0.49 -9.78 -8.69
C TYR A 55 -1.07 -9.56 -10.10
N ALA A 56 -0.71 -10.40 -11.07
CA ALA A 56 -1.23 -10.34 -12.44
C ALA A 56 -2.74 -10.61 -12.48
N ILE A 57 -3.22 -11.62 -11.75
CA ILE A 57 -4.65 -11.95 -11.63
C ILE A 57 -5.40 -10.77 -11.02
N PHE A 58 -4.89 -10.20 -9.93
CA PHE A 58 -5.48 -9.03 -9.30
C PHE A 58 -5.55 -7.82 -10.26
N GLY A 59 -4.48 -7.58 -11.04
CA GLY A 59 -4.45 -6.55 -12.07
C GLY A 59 -5.50 -6.77 -13.17
N CYS A 60 -5.68 -8.01 -13.63
CA CYS A 60 -6.73 -8.36 -14.59
C CYS A 60 -8.13 -8.09 -14.03
N PHE A 61 -8.41 -8.47 -12.79
CA PHE A 61 -9.69 -8.17 -12.13
C PHE A 61 -9.91 -6.66 -11.95
N ALA A 62 -8.86 -5.91 -11.61
CA ALA A 62 -8.94 -4.46 -11.49
C ALA A 62 -9.30 -3.79 -12.84
N LEU A 63 -8.78 -4.28 -13.95
CA LEU A 63 -9.08 -3.79 -15.30
C LEU A 63 -10.50 -4.09 -15.76
N MET A 64 -11.16 -5.12 -15.19
CA MET A 64 -12.58 -5.39 -15.46
C MET A 64 -13.51 -4.33 -14.84
N LEU A 65 -13.01 -3.51 -13.92
CA LEU A 65 -13.78 -2.46 -13.27
C LEU A 65 -13.71 -1.15 -14.07
N ASN A 66 -14.82 -0.40 -14.08
CA ASN A 66 -14.84 0.93 -14.70
C ASN A 66 -13.72 1.82 -14.14
N PRO A 67 -12.95 2.54 -14.99
CA PRO A 67 -11.75 3.27 -14.59
C PRO A 67 -12.05 4.35 -13.53
N SER A 68 -13.20 5.03 -13.66
CA SER A 68 -13.65 6.03 -12.69
C SER A 68 -13.93 5.45 -11.30
N ASN A 69 -14.40 4.20 -11.21
CA ASN A 69 -14.66 3.55 -9.93
C ASN A 69 -13.36 2.96 -9.36
N LEU A 70 -12.50 2.43 -10.22
CA LEU A 70 -11.20 1.89 -9.82
C LEU A 70 -10.33 2.95 -9.13
N ILE A 71 -10.23 4.14 -9.71
CA ILE A 71 -9.44 5.24 -9.12
C ILE A 71 -10.04 5.65 -7.77
N LYS A 72 -11.37 5.76 -7.65
CA LYS A 72 -12.04 6.11 -6.40
C LYS A 72 -11.71 5.10 -5.29
N TYR A 73 -11.89 3.80 -5.55
CA TYR A 73 -11.58 2.76 -4.58
C TYR A 73 -10.09 2.71 -4.23
N ALA A 74 -9.21 2.87 -5.21
CA ALA A 74 -7.77 2.94 -4.97
C ALA A 74 -7.42 4.12 -4.04
N THR A 75 -7.93 5.32 -4.31
CA THR A 75 -7.69 6.49 -3.46
C THR A 75 -8.22 6.30 -2.03
N MET A 76 -9.40 5.70 -1.86
CA MET A 76 -9.92 5.38 -0.52
C MET A 76 -9.00 4.42 0.23
N PHE A 77 -8.60 3.33 -0.43
CA PHE A 77 -7.72 2.34 0.17
C PHE A 77 -6.37 2.95 0.54
N PHE A 78 -5.79 3.77 -0.35
CA PHE A 78 -4.53 4.46 -0.09
C PHE A 78 -4.61 5.44 1.08
N ASN A 79 -5.68 6.23 1.19
CA ASN A 79 -5.85 7.18 2.31
C ASN A 79 -5.94 6.45 3.66
N VAL A 80 -6.71 5.36 3.73
CA VAL A 80 -6.82 4.55 4.94
C VAL A 80 -5.49 3.86 5.27
N ALA A 81 -4.84 3.25 4.26
CA ALA A 81 -3.57 2.57 4.43
C ALA A 81 -2.45 3.54 4.87
N LEU A 82 -2.42 4.76 4.35
CA LEU A 82 -1.50 5.81 4.77
C LEU A 82 -1.74 6.22 6.23
N GLY A 83 -2.99 6.40 6.63
CA GLY A 83 -3.35 6.70 8.02
C GLY A 83 -2.83 5.63 8.99
N ILE A 84 -3.10 4.36 8.67
CA ILE A 84 -2.62 3.21 9.47
C ILE A 84 -1.09 3.13 9.45
N SER A 85 -0.45 3.37 8.30
CA SER A 85 1.01 3.35 8.17
C SER A 85 1.68 4.38 9.05
N CYS A 86 1.14 5.61 9.15
CA CYS A 86 1.65 6.64 10.06
C CYS A 86 1.65 6.18 11.52
N TRP A 87 0.56 5.58 11.98
CA TRP A 87 0.46 5.06 13.36
C TRP A 87 1.34 3.82 13.58
N HIS A 88 1.42 2.92 12.61
CA HIS A 88 2.27 1.73 12.68
C HIS A 88 3.76 2.09 12.71
N THR A 89 4.20 3.02 11.84
CA THR A 89 5.57 3.56 11.86
C THR A 89 5.88 4.23 13.19
N MET A 90 4.94 5.00 13.74
CA MET A 90 5.09 5.60 15.06
C MET A 90 5.24 4.53 16.16
N ALA A 91 4.39 3.51 16.19
CA ALA A 91 4.45 2.42 17.15
C ALA A 91 5.77 1.63 17.07
N ILE A 92 6.26 1.33 15.86
CA ILE A 92 7.57 0.70 15.66
C ILE A 92 8.69 1.62 16.15
N ASN A 93 8.66 2.89 15.74
CA ASN A 93 9.68 3.88 16.12
C ASN A 93 9.71 4.16 17.63
N THR A 94 8.63 3.91 18.36
CA THR A 94 8.61 4.02 19.82
C THR A 94 9.05 2.75 20.54
N THR A 95 8.81 1.58 19.94
CA THR A 95 8.99 0.26 20.58
C THR A 95 10.36 -0.35 20.27
N LEU A 96 10.82 -0.28 19.03
CA LEU A 96 12.09 -0.88 18.60
C LEU A 96 13.31 0.04 18.73
N LEU A 97 13.15 1.37 18.71
CA LEU A 97 14.32 2.26 18.75
C LEU A 97 14.86 2.48 20.18
N PRO A 98 16.19 2.36 20.38
CA PRO A 98 16.84 2.73 21.63
C PRO A 98 16.57 4.19 21.99
N LYS A 99 16.39 4.47 23.28
CA LYS A 99 16.08 5.80 23.86
C LYS A 99 16.81 7.01 23.21
N PRO A 100 18.10 6.95 22.85
CA PRO A 100 18.80 8.08 22.22
C PRO A 100 18.38 8.43 20.78
N LEU A 101 17.75 7.52 20.03
CA LEU A 101 17.33 7.77 18.63
C LEU A 101 15.82 8.00 18.49
N ARG A 102 15.09 8.09 19.61
CA ARG A 102 13.63 8.22 19.56
C ARG A 102 13.24 9.52 18.84
N PRO A 103 12.27 9.47 17.92
CA PRO A 103 11.79 10.67 17.24
C PRO A 103 11.28 11.68 18.26
N HIS A 104 11.64 12.94 18.07
CA HIS A 104 11.27 14.01 18.98
C HIS A 104 9.74 14.18 19.07
N LEU A 105 9.27 14.77 20.17
CA LEU A 105 7.84 14.87 20.49
C LEU A 105 6.99 15.55 19.40
N VAL A 106 7.50 16.52 18.64
CA VAL A 106 6.71 17.15 17.55
C VAL A 106 6.62 16.23 16.32
N ILE A 107 7.63 15.43 15.98
CA ILE A 107 7.53 14.44 14.89
C ILE A 107 6.47 13.38 15.25
N ARG A 108 6.43 12.98 16.53
CA ARG A 108 5.39 12.08 17.06
C ARG A 108 3.99 12.69 16.94
N GLY A 109 3.83 13.95 17.35
CA GLY A 109 2.57 14.69 17.22
C GLY A 109 2.12 14.87 15.77
N LEU A 110 3.05 15.23 14.87
CA LEU A 110 2.78 15.39 13.43
C LEU A 110 2.38 14.06 12.77
N MET A 111 3.02 12.94 13.12
CA MET A 111 2.64 11.61 12.62
C MET A 111 1.24 11.19 13.08
N ILE A 112 0.87 11.51 14.32
CA ILE A 112 -0.49 11.23 14.83
C ILE A 112 -1.52 12.11 14.12
N LEU A 113 -1.24 13.42 13.98
CA LEU A 113 -2.12 14.37 13.31
C LEU A 113 -2.30 14.02 11.83
N ALA A 114 -1.21 13.72 11.12
CA ALA A 114 -1.26 13.29 9.73
C ALA A 114 -2.02 11.97 9.57
N GLY A 115 -1.77 11.00 10.46
CA GLY A 115 -2.51 9.73 10.49
C GLY A 115 -4.02 9.94 10.69
N ALA A 116 -4.41 10.79 11.64
CA ALA A 116 -5.81 11.14 11.89
C ALA A 116 -6.44 11.86 10.70
N TYR A 117 -5.72 12.78 10.06
CA TYR A 117 -6.20 13.49 8.87
C TYR A 117 -6.45 12.56 7.69
N PHE A 118 -5.48 11.71 7.32
CA PHE A 118 -5.64 10.76 6.22
C PHE A 118 -6.69 9.69 6.51
N PHE A 119 -6.79 9.25 7.77
CA PHE A 119 -7.84 8.33 8.18
C PHE A 119 -9.23 8.99 8.06
N MET A 120 -9.40 10.21 8.53
CA MET A 120 -10.64 10.99 8.40
C MET A 120 -11.00 11.19 6.93
N LEU A 121 -10.05 11.57 6.07
CA LEU A 121 -10.27 11.69 4.63
C LEU A 121 -10.69 10.36 3.99
N GLY A 122 -10.05 9.26 4.38
CA GLY A 122 -10.41 7.91 3.94
C GLY A 122 -11.84 7.56 4.33
N THR A 123 -12.21 7.76 5.60
CA THR A 123 -13.57 7.53 6.12
C THR A 123 -14.60 8.40 5.40
N LEU A 124 -14.33 9.69 5.20
CA LEU A 124 -15.23 10.60 4.48
C LEU A 124 -15.40 10.18 3.01
N ALA A 125 -14.33 9.77 2.35
CA ALA A 125 -14.40 9.27 0.97
C ALA A 125 -15.24 7.99 0.87
N VAL A 126 -15.13 7.09 1.85
CA VAL A 126 -15.98 5.89 1.96
C VAL A 126 -17.45 6.29 2.18
N LEU A 127 -17.76 7.17 3.14
CA LEU A 127 -19.13 7.63 3.40
C LEU A 127 -19.79 8.30 2.20
N LYS A 128 -19.03 9.11 1.45
CA LYS A 128 -19.51 9.75 0.22
C LYS A 128 -19.81 8.73 -0.87
N THR A 129 -19.08 7.62 -0.90
CA THR A 129 -19.20 6.61 -1.97
C THR A 129 -20.29 5.59 -1.67
N THR A 130 -20.57 5.33 -0.40
CA THR A 130 -21.71 4.53 0.05
C THR A 130 -23.02 5.31 0.10
N GLY A 131 -23.01 6.63 -0.18
CA GLY A 131 -24.21 7.48 -0.18
C GLY A 131 -24.82 7.69 1.21
N LEU A 132 -24.11 7.30 2.28
CA LEU A 132 -24.59 7.39 3.65
C LEU A 132 -24.60 8.84 4.17
N LEU A 133 -23.78 9.69 3.57
CA LEU A 133 -23.66 11.11 3.90
C LEU A 133 -24.92 11.89 3.46
N ASP A 134 -25.53 11.54 2.33
CA ASP A 134 -26.80 12.13 1.87
C ASP A 134 -27.99 11.72 2.76
N LYS A 135 -27.95 10.50 3.32
CA LYS A 135 -28.96 10.00 4.26
C LYS A 135 -28.87 10.61 5.67
N LEU A 136 -27.72 11.14 6.07
CA LEU A 136 -27.51 11.78 7.38
C LEU A 136 -27.69 13.30 7.36
N THR A 137 -27.75 13.90 6.16
CA THR A 137 -27.87 15.36 5.96
C THR A 137 -29.26 15.76 5.43
N SER A 138 -30.19 14.80 5.29
CA SER A 138 -31.63 15.02 5.06
C SER A 138 -32.41 14.62 6.30
#